data_AF-A0A2T0WYH0-F1
#
_entry.id   AF-A0A2T0WYH0-F1
#
_cell.length_a   1.000
_cell.length_b   1.000
_cell.length_c   1.000
_cell.angle_alpha   90.00
_cell.angle_beta   90.00
_cell.angle_gamma   90.00
#
_symmetry.space_group_name_H-M   'P 1'
#
loop_
_entity.id
_entity.type
_entity.pdbx_description
1 polymer ?
#
loop_
_entity_poly.entity_id
_entity_poly.type
_entity_poly.pdbx_seq_one_letter_code
_entity_poly.pdbx_strand_id
1 'polypeptide(L)' 'MSKTTNKYSPEVRERSVRLVLDNQGQQSSRWQAIMSISVKIGCSAHTLNEWVKKAERHRTVINIFAQAANQLSQPDFTK' A
#
# COMPACT_ATOMS: atom_id res chain seq x y z
N MET A 1 -12.43 -20.87 13.66
CA MET A 1 -11.40 -19.99 13.06
C MET A 1 -11.40 -18.66 13.80
N SER A 2 -10.35 -18.39 14.56
CA SER A 2 -10.22 -17.23 15.44
C SER A 2 -10.21 -15.95 14.61
N LYS A 3 -11.25 -15.11 14.77
CA LYS A 3 -11.31 -13.74 14.26
C LYS A 3 -10.09 -13.01 14.81
N THR A 4 -9.05 -12.86 13.98
CA THR A 4 -7.92 -11.99 14.31
C THR A 4 -8.53 -10.62 14.56
N THR A 5 -8.43 -10.16 15.81
CA THR A 5 -8.92 -8.87 16.24
C THR A 5 -8.17 -7.84 15.42
N ASN A 6 -8.77 -7.42 14.32
CA ASN A 6 -8.23 -6.44 13.44
C ASN A 6 -8.39 -5.09 14.15
N LYS A 7 -7.49 -4.85 15.12
CA LYS A 7 -7.48 -3.68 16.02
C LYS A 7 -7.38 -2.35 15.28
N TYR A 8 -7.14 -2.38 13.96
CA TYR A 8 -7.00 -1.20 13.11
C TYR A 8 -7.92 -1.31 11.90
N SER A 9 -8.81 -0.33 11.72
CA SER A 9 -9.68 -0.24 10.56
C SER A 9 -8.89 -0.21 9.24
N PRO A 10 -9.45 -0.74 8.14
CA PRO A 10 -8.80 -0.73 6.83
C PRO A 10 -8.39 0.69 6.39
N GLU A 11 -9.20 1.69 6.70
CA GLU A 11 -8.92 3.11 6.41
C GLU A 11 -7.63 3.60 7.10
N VAL A 12 -7.41 3.21 8.37
CA VAL A 12 -6.19 3.55 9.12
C VAL A 12 -4.98 2.92 8.45
N ARG A 13 -5.10 1.67 8.00
CA ARG A 13 -4.01 0.96 7.32
C ARG A 13 -3.64 1.66 6.02
N GLU A 14 -4.63 1.96 5.19
CA GLU A 14 -4.42 2.56 3.88
C GLU A 14 -3.85 3.98 4.00
N ARG A 15 -4.38 4.78 4.94
CA ARG A 15 -3.84 6.10 5.28
C ARG A 15 -2.39 6.02 5.75
N SER A 16 -2.08 5.06 6.64
CA SER A 16 -0.71 4.90 7.17
C SER A 16 0.28 4.51 6.07
N VAL A 17 -0.08 3.58 5.19
CA VAL A 17 0.76 3.18 4.05
C VAL A 17 0.97 4.36 3.10
N ARG A 18 -0.09 5.13 2.81
CA ARG A 18 -0.01 6.28 1.91
C ARG A 18 0.92 7.37 2.48
N LEU A 19 0.83 7.64 3.79
CA LEU A 19 1.75 8.54 4.48
C LEU A 19 3.21 8.07 4.41
N VAL A 20 3.47 6.76 4.51
CA VAL A 20 4.84 6.22 4.39
C VAL A 20 5.38 6.45 2.98
N LEU A 21 4.57 6.22 1.95
CA LEU A 21 4.97 6.45 0.56
C LEU A 21 5.22 7.93 0.26
N ASP A 22 4.41 8.82 0.83
CA ASP A 22 4.57 10.27 0.72
C ASP A 22 5.85 10.77 1.42
N ASN A 23 6.16 10.23 2.60
CA ASN A 23 7.35 10.60 3.37
C ASN A 23 8.64 9.91 2.91
N GLN A 24 8.57 8.93 2.01
CA GLN A 24 9.76 8.24 1.47
C GLN A 24 10.69 9.18 0.69
N GLY A 25 10.17 10.25 0.08
CA GLY A 25 10.99 11.22 -0.65
C GLY A 25 11.73 12.22 0.25
N GLN A 26 11.31 12.38 1.51
CA GLN A 26 11.87 13.36 2.45
C GLN A 26 12.79 12.75 3.51
N GLN A 27 12.71 11.43 3.74
CA GLN A 27 13.49 10.72 4.76
C GLN A 27 14.63 9.94 4.12
N SER A 28 15.80 9.94 4.77
CA SER A 28 17.01 9.26 4.28
C SER A 28 16.86 7.74 4.13
N SER A 29 15.78 7.17 4.66
CA SER A 29 15.44 5.75 4.52
C SER A 29 13.95 5.48 4.73
N ARG A 30 13.39 4.56 3.94
CA ARG A 30 12.01 4.06 4.09
C ARG A 30 11.69 3.62 5.52
N TRP A 31 12.67 3.01 6.20
CA TRP A 31 12.52 2.57 7.59
C TRP A 31 12.31 3.73 8.57
N GLN A 32 12.97 4.87 8.37
CA GLN A 32 12.77 6.06 9.21
C GLN A 32 11.37 6.65 9.04
N ALA A 33 10.86 6.70 7.80
CA ALA A 33 9.48 7.12 7.55
C ALA A 33 8.47 6.19 8.25
N ILE A 34 8.70 4.87 8.20
CA ILE A 34 7.87 3.87 8.90
C ILE A 34 7.90 4.10 10.41
N MET A 35 9.08 4.28 11.02
CA MET A 35 9.18 4.51 12.48
C MET A 35 8.48 5.80 12.91
N SER A 36 8.65 6.89 12.16
CA SER A 36 8.01 8.17 12.47
C SER A 36 6.47 8.06 12.40
N ILE A 37 5.95 7.42 11.36
CA ILE A 37 4.50 7.26 11.17
C ILE A 37 3.91 6.26 12.15
N SER A 38 4.64 5.19 12.50
CA SER A 38 4.16 4.21 13.48
C SER A 38 3.92 4.86 14.84
N VAL A 39 4.80 5.79 15.25
CA VAL A 39 4.61 6.60 16.47
C VAL A 39 3.39 7.50 16.36
N LYS A 40 3.14 8.14 15.20
CA LYS A 40 1.97 9.01 14.99
C LYS A 40 0.62 8.26 15.03
N ILE A 41 0.61 7.00 14.62
CA ILE A 41 -0.61 6.16 14.58
C ILE A 41 -0.77 5.36 15.89
N GLY A 42 0.29 5.24 16.69
CA GLY A 42 0.30 4.38 17.88
C GLY A 42 0.37 2.88 17.53
N CYS A 43 0.93 2.54 16.37
CA CYS A 43 1.12 1.15 15.95
C CYS A 43 2.62 0.76 15.98
N SER A 44 2.92 -0.54 15.97
CA SER A 44 4.33 -0.96 15.89
C SER A 44 4.87 -0.74 14.48
N ALA A 45 6.13 -0.29 14.37
CA ALA A 45 6.80 -0.14 13.08
C ALA A 45 6.81 -1.44 12.25
N HIS A 46 6.90 -2.58 12.94
CA HIS A 46 6.83 -3.89 12.30
C HIS A 46 5.45 -4.14 11.66
N THR A 47 4.36 -3.80 12.36
CA THR A 47 2.99 -3.89 11.82
C THR A 47 2.82 -2.99 10.59
N LEU A 48 3.33 -1.75 10.64
CA LEU A 48 3.23 -0.82 9.54
C LEU A 48 4.04 -1.29 8.31
N ASN A 49 5.23 -1.86 8.52
CA ASN A 49 6.04 -2.45 7.47
C ASN A 49 5.32 -3.60 6.76
N GLU A 50 4.61 -4.46 7.50
CA GLU A 50 3.82 -5.54 6.91
C GLU A 50 2.64 -5.02 6.08
N TRP A 51 2.01 -3.91 6.49
CA TRP A 51 0.98 -3.25 5.69
C TRP A 51 1.54 -2.67 4.39
N VAL A 52 2.72 -2.04 4.44
CA VAL A 52 3.39 -1.51 3.25
C VAL A 52 3.71 -2.63 2.26
N LYS A 53 4.33 -3.73 2.71
CA LYS A 53 4.60 -4.90 1.86
C LYS A 53 3.32 -5.49 1.25
N LYS A 54 2.25 -5.57 2.05
CA LYS A 54 0.96 -6.08 1.55
C LYS A 54 0.35 -5.15 0.50
N ALA A 55 0.48 -3.84 0.69
CA ALA A 55 0.05 -2.84 -0.28
C ALA A 55 0.90 -2.88 -1.56
N GLU A 56 2.20 -3.11 -1.48
CA GLU A 56 3.05 -3.33 -2.66
C GLU A 56 2.58 -4.54 -3.46
N ARG A 57 2.32 -5.69 -2.81
CA ARG A 57 1.76 -6.87 -3.50
C ARG A 57 0.40 -6.57 -4.14
N HIS A 58 -0.47 -5.85 -3.42
CA HIS A 58 -1.78 -5.48 -3.94
C HIS A 58 -1.69 -4.50 -5.13
N ARG A 59 -0.76 -3.55 -5.06
CA ARG A 59 -0.47 -2.62 -6.15
C ARG A 59 0.10 -3.34 -7.37
N THR A 60 0.97 -4.32 -7.19
CA THR A 60 1.53 -5.10 -8.31
C THR A 60 0.45 -5.87 -9.05
N VAL A 61 -0.48 -6.53 -8.35
CA VAL A 61 -1.59 -7.23 -9.02
C VAL A 61 -2.52 -6.26 -9.74
N ILE A 62 -2.88 -5.13 -9.12
CA ILE A 62 -3.72 -4.10 -9.76
C ILE A 62 -3.03 -3.51 -11.00
N ASN A 63 -1.73 -3.22 -10.93
CA ASN A 63 -0.98 -2.71 -12.08
C ASN A 63 -0.89 -3.72 -13.23
N ILE A 64 -0.77 -5.03 -12.95
CA ILE A 64 -0.80 -6.06 -14.00
C ILE A 64 -2.17 -6.11 -14.66
N PHE A 65 -3.26 -6.07 -13.89
CA PHE A 65 -4.61 -6.03 -14.46
C PHE A 65 -4.91 -4.72 -15.20
N ALA A 66 -4.45 -3.58 -14.69
CA ALA A 66 -4.58 -2.29 -15.36
C ALA A 66 -3.74 -2.23 -16.66
N GLN A 67 -2.54 -2.80 -16.66
CA GLN A 67 -1.69 -2.94 -17.85
C GLN A 67 -2.35 -3.84 -18.91
N ALA A 68 -2.98 -4.95 -18.49
CA ALA A 68 -3.71 -5.86 -19.37
C ALA A 68 -5.01 -5.21 -19.92
N ALA A 69 -5.72 -4.43 -19.11
CA ALA A 69 -6.88 -3.67 -19.55
C ALA A 69 -6.51 -2.56 -20.56
N ASN A 70 -5.35 -1.93 -20.39
CA ASN A 70 -4.81 -0.99 -21.37
C ASN A 70 -4.40 -1.68 -22.68
N GLN A 71 -4.03 -2.96 -22.64
CA GLN A 71 -3.70 -3.76 -23.84
C GLN A 71 -4.94 -4.21 -24.64
N LEU A 72 -6.10 -4.35 -23.99
CA LEU A 72 -7.36 -4.75 -24.63
C LEU A 72 -8.14 -3.59 -25.27
N SER A 73 -7.64 -2.34 -25.17
CA SER A 73 -8.13 -1.22 -25.99
C SER A 73 -7.41 -1.21 -27.34
N GLN A 74 -7.58 -2.26 -28.13
CA GLN A 74 -7.36 -2.17 -29.57
C GLN A 74 -8.65 -1.58 -30.17
N PRO A 75 -8.61 -0.45 -30.89
CA PRO A 75 -9.76 -0.03 -31.67
C PRO A 75 -10.01 -1.12 -32.71
N ASP A 76 -11.17 -1.75 -32.59
CA ASP A 76 -11.77 -2.61 -33.61
C ASP A 76 -11.68 -1.84 -34.94
N PHE A 77 -10.73 -2.25 -35.78
CA PHE A 77 -10.63 -1.72 -37.13
C PHE A 77 -11.86 -2.25 -37.86
N THR A 78 -12.94 -1.48 -37.79
CA THR A 78 -14.11 -1.69 -38.62
C THR A 78 -13.69 -1.47 -40.06
N LYS A 79 -13.29 -2.55 -40.75
CA LYS A 79 -13.54 -2.82 -42.17
C LYS A 79 -13.53 -4.32 -42.42
#